data_AF-A0A4U9D7T3-F1
#
_entry.id   AF-A0A4U9D7T3-F1
#
_cell.length_a   1.000
_cell.length_b   1.000
_cell.length_c   1.000
_cell.angle_alpha   90.00
_cell.angle_beta   90.00
_cell.angle_gamma   90.00
#
_symmetry.space_group_name_H-M   'P 1'
#
loop_
_entity.id
_entity.type
_entity.pdbx_description
1 polymer ?
#
loop_
_entity_poly.entity_id
_entity_poly.type
_entity_poly.pdbx_seq_one_letter_code
_entity_poly.pdbx_strand_id
1 'polypeptide(L)' 'MRKRLSRSKSSLHKLVDVLRVSELGQNSHVEREIMLVKVQASGFGREEVKRNTEIFRGQIIDVTPSIYTVQLVGNQR' A
#
# COMPACT_ATOMS: atom_id res chain seq x y z
N MET A 1 23.03 9.83 -0.75
CA MET A 1 21.91 8.93 -1.12
C MET A 1 21.79 8.65 -2.63
N ARG A 2 21.84 9.65 -3.53
CA ARG A 2 21.74 9.46 -5.01
C ARG A 2 22.75 8.48 -5.64
N LYS A 3 23.99 8.43 -5.13
CA LYS A 3 25.07 7.51 -5.61
C LYS A 3 24.84 6.02 -5.32
N ARG A 4 23.98 5.68 -4.34
CA ARG A 4 23.67 4.28 -3.99
C ARG A 4 22.64 3.68 -4.96
N LEU A 5 21.60 4.43 -5.32
CA LEU A 5 20.56 3.99 -6.26
C LEU A 5 21.13 3.71 -7.66
N SER A 6 22.13 4.48 -8.11
CA SER A 6 22.76 4.27 -9.42
C SER A 6 23.60 2.98 -9.47
N ARG A 7 24.31 2.62 -8.39
CA ARG A 7 25.04 1.34 -8.31
C ARG A 7 24.09 0.14 -8.33
N SER A 8 22.94 0.22 -7.66
CA SER A 8 21.95 -0.89 -7.67
C SER A 8 21.37 -1.14 -9.07
N LYS A 9 21.03 -0.10 -9.83
CA LYS A 9 20.53 -0.25 -11.22
C LYS A 9 21.53 -0.94 -12.14
N SER A 10 22.80 -0.52 -12.09
CA SER A 10 23.86 -1.10 -12.92
C SER A 10 24.07 -2.59 -12.65
N SER A 11 23.82 -3.06 -11.43
CA SER A 11 23.88 -4.49 -11.10
C SER A 11 22.70 -5.29 -11.64
N LEU A 12 21.49 -4.72 -11.71
CA LEU A 12 20.30 -5.41 -12.23
C LEU A 12 20.38 -5.67 -13.74
N HIS A 13 21.01 -4.77 -14.51
CA HIS A 13 21.24 -4.96 -15.95
C HIS A 13 22.25 -6.07 -16.29
N LYS A 14 22.97 -6.61 -15.29
CA LYS A 14 23.95 -7.68 -15.49
C LYS A 14 23.36 -9.08 -15.28
N LEU A 15 22.10 -9.18 -14.92
CA LEU A 15 21.39 -10.45 -14.76
C LEU A 15 20.86 -10.91 -16.12
N VAL A 16 21.13 -12.17 -16.47
CA VAL A 16 20.79 -12.76 -17.78
C VAL A 16 19.27 -12.74 -18.04
N ASP A 17 18.46 -12.81 -16.98
CA ASP A 17 16.99 -12.88 -17.07
C ASP A 17 16.26 -11.52 -17.04
N VAL A 18 17.00 -10.40 -16.99
CA VAL A 18 16.39 -9.07 -16.92
C VAL A 18 16.27 -8.47 -18.32
N LEU A 19 15.07 -8.52 -18.88
CA LEU A 19 14.78 -7.98 -20.22
C LEU A 19 14.69 -6.44 -20.24
N ARG A 20 14.16 -5.82 -19.18
CA ARG A 20 14.02 -4.36 -19.09
C ARG A 20 13.90 -3.90 -17.64
N VAL A 21 14.59 -2.81 -17.31
CA VAL A 21 14.44 -2.08 -16.06
C VAL A 21 13.95 -0.68 -16.39
N SER A 22 12.90 -0.22 -15.75
CA SER A 22 12.40 1.15 -15.87
C SER A 22 12.17 1.75 -14.49
N GLU A 23 12.54 3.00 -14.30
CA GLU A 23 12.30 3.74 -13.07
C GLU A 23 11.01 4.55 -13.23
N LEU A 24 9.97 4.18 -12.47
CA LEU A 24 8.65 4.82 -12.57
C LEU A 24 8.67 6.26 -12.03
N GLY A 25 9.54 6.56 -11.06
CA GLY A 25 9.61 7.87 -10.39
C GLY A 25 10.12 9.06 -11.23
N GLN A 26 10.63 8.85 -12.45
CA GLN A 26 11.16 9.95 -13.28
C GLN A 26 10.11 10.61 -14.20
N ASN A 27 9.01 9.92 -14.49
CA ASN A 27 7.96 10.40 -15.39
C ASN A 27 6.60 10.45 -14.68
N SER A 28 5.61 11.09 -15.30
CA SER A 28 4.22 10.99 -14.83
C SER A 28 3.79 9.53 -14.79
N HIS A 29 3.32 9.07 -13.64
CA HIS A 29 2.91 7.70 -13.41
C HIS A 29 1.75 7.66 -12.41
N VAL A 30 0.98 6.58 -12.44
CA VAL A 30 -0.04 6.26 -11.44
C VAL A 30 0.48 5.09 -10.62
N GLU A 31 0.63 5.31 -9.32
CA GLU A 31 0.94 4.28 -8.33
C GLU A 31 -0.30 4.04 -7.48
N ARG A 32 -0.61 2.76 -7.22
CA ARG A 32 -1.65 2.35 -6.28
C ARG A 32 -1.11 1.27 -5.38
N GLU A 33 -1.45 1.38 -4.11
CA GLU A 33 -1.17 0.41 -3.08
C GLU A 33 -2.48 -0.11 -2.51
N ILE A 34 -2.46 -1.38 -2.10
CA ILE A 34 -3.54 -2.02 -1.36
C ILE A 34 -3.01 -2.41 0.01
N MET A 35 -3.79 -2.10 1.04
CA MET A 35 -3.47 -2.46 2.41
C MET A 35 -4.64 -3.21 3.04
N LEU A 36 -4.33 -4.29 3.75
CA LEU A 36 -5.27 -5.01 4.60
C LEU A 36 -4.85 -4.81 6.06
N VAL A 37 -5.72 -4.19 6.86
CA VAL A 37 -5.43 -3.88 8.25
C VAL A 37 -6.46 -4.57 9.15
N LYS A 38 -5.96 -5.36 10.08
CA LYS A 38 -6.76 -5.92 11.16
C LYS A 38 -6.78 -4.94 12.34
N VAL A 39 -7.96 -4.48 12.71
CA VAL A 39 -8.17 -3.49 13.77
C VAL A 39 -9.00 -4.12 14.87
N GLN A 40 -8.49 -4.10 16.10
CA GLN A 40 -9.30 -4.45 17.27
C GLN A 40 -10.28 -3.31 17.55
N ALA A 41 -11.58 -3.60 17.51
CA ALA A 41 -12.64 -2.62 17.68
C ALA A 41 -13.79 -3.19 18.54
N SER A 42 -14.04 -2.56 19.68
CA SER A 42 -15.11 -2.89 20.63
C SER A 42 -15.88 -1.64 21.06
N GLY A 43 -17.18 -1.78 21.35
CA GLY A 43 -18.03 -0.66 21.79
C GLY A 43 -18.00 0.52 20.82
N PHE A 44 -17.80 1.73 21.35
CA PHE A 44 -17.71 2.98 20.58
C PHE A 44 -16.64 2.95 19.49
N GLY A 45 -15.52 2.26 19.72
CA GLY A 45 -14.44 2.14 18.72
C GLY A 45 -14.88 1.46 17.42
N ARG A 46 -15.96 0.65 17.43
CA ARG A 46 -16.50 0.05 16.20
C ARG A 46 -17.15 1.07 15.28
N GLU A 47 -17.89 2.01 15.85
CA GLU A 47 -18.51 3.08 15.05
C GLU A 47 -17.46 4.01 14.46
N GLU A 48 -16.42 4.30 15.24
CA GLU A 48 -15.33 5.17 14.80
C GLU A 48 -14.48 4.54 13.71
N VAL A 49 -14.11 3.26 13.83
CA VAL A 49 -13.40 2.53 12.78
C VAL A 49 -14.25 2.42 11.51
N LYS A 50 -15.56 2.18 11.64
CA LYS A 50 -16.48 2.14 10.48
C LYS A 50 -16.55 3.51 9.79
N ARG A 51 -16.74 4.59 10.55
CA ARG A 51 -16.80 5.96 10.03
C ARG A 51 -15.51 6.35 9.32
N ASN A 52 -14.35 6.07 9.92
CA ASN A 52 -13.06 6.35 9.32
C ASN A 52 -12.86 5.52 8.04
N THR A 53 -13.26 4.25 8.05
CA THR A 53 -13.22 3.41 6.85
C THR A 53 -14.04 4.02 5.70
N GLU A 54 -15.24 4.53 5.98
CA GLU A 54 -16.08 5.21 4.99
C GLU A 54 -15.45 6.52 4.49
N ILE A 55 -14.88 7.33 5.39
CA ILE A 55 -14.19 8.59 5.05
C ILE A 55 -13.02 8.34 4.10
N PHE A 56 -12.20 7.32 4.39
CA PHE A 56 -11.06 6.95 3.55
C PHE A 56 -11.44 6.09 2.33
N ARG A 57 -12.75 5.92 2.08
CA ARG A 57 -13.29 5.09 0.97
C ARG A 57 -12.75 3.66 0.98
N GLY A 58 -12.43 3.16 2.18
CA GLY A 58 -12.05 1.78 2.42
C GLY A 58 -13.27 0.86 2.51
N GLN A 59 -13.00 -0.43 2.63
CA GLN A 59 -14.01 -1.47 2.72
C GLN A 59 -13.72 -2.38 3.90
N ILE A 60 -14.70 -2.65 4.76
CA ILE A 60 -14.59 -3.69 5.78
C ILE A 60 -14.85 -5.03 5.09
N ILE A 61 -13.84 -5.90 5.04
CA ILE A 61 -13.90 -7.19 4.33
C ILE A 61 -14.09 -8.39 5.26
N ASP A 62 -13.89 -8.21 6.56
CA ASP A 62 -14.16 -9.23 7.57
C ASP A 62 -14.55 -8.58 8.91
N VAL A 63 -15.45 -9.25 9.64
CA VAL A 63 -16.08 -8.75 10.86
C VAL A 63 -16.19 -9.87 11.90
N THR A 64 -15.67 -9.59 13.09
CA THR A 64 -15.91 -10.39 14.30
C THR A 64 -16.40 -9.47 15.44
N PRO A 65 -16.80 -10.00 16.61
CA PRO A 65 -17.25 -9.17 17.74
C PRO A 65 -16.22 -8.14 18.25
N SER A 66 -14.93 -8.42 18.07
CA SER A 66 -13.84 -7.58 18.59
C SER A 66 -12.85 -7.12 17.53
N ILE A 67 -12.97 -7.56 16.28
CA ILE A 67 -12.02 -7.26 15.20
C ILE A 67 -12.75 -6.91 13.91
N TYR A 68 -12.24 -5.90 13.21
CA TYR A 68 -12.51 -5.65 11.80
C TYR A 68 -11.26 -5.88 10.95
N THR A 69 -11.44 -6.39 9.74
CA THR A 69 -10.40 -6.33 8.71
C THR A 69 -10.83 -5.31 7.67
N VAL A 70 -10.03 -4.26 7.50
CA VAL A 70 -10.28 -3.16 6.58
C VAL A 70 -9.32 -3.25 5.40
N GLN A 71 -9.87 -3.18 4.19
CA GLN A 71 -9.16 -3.00 2.94
C GLN A 71 -9.15 -1.52 2.57
N LEU A 72 -7.98 -1.00 2.26
CA LEU A 72 -7.78 0.35 1.73
C LEU A 72 -7.01 0.28 0.43
N VAL A 73 -7.45 1.06 -0.56
CA VAL A 73 -6.73 1.25 -1.83
C VAL A 73 -6.49 2.74 -2.01
N GLY A 74 -5.24 3.11 -2.20
CA GLY A 74 -4.85 4.51 -2.30
C GLY A 74 -3.51 4.67 -2.97
N ASN A 75 -3.04 5.90 -2.99
CA ASN A 75 -1.72 6.24 -3.48
C ASN A 75 -0.86 6.62 -2.26
N GLN A 76 0.44 6.38 -2.30
CA GLN A 76 1.35 6.68 -1.19
C GLN A 76 1.63 8.19 -1.01
N ARG A 77 0.87 9.07 -1.69
CA ARG A 77 1.20 10.47 -1.93
C ARG A 77 0.13 11.43 -1.46
#